data_AF-A0AAW4NZX9-F1
#
_entry.id   AF-A0AAW4NZX9-F1
#
_cell.length_a   1.000
_cell.length_b   1.000
_cell.length_c   1.000
_cell.angle_alpha   90.00
_cell.angle_beta   90.00
_cell.angle_gamma   90.00
#
_symmetry.space_group_name_H-M   'P 1'
#
loop_
_entity.id
_entity.type
_entity.pdbx_description
1 polymer ?
#
loop_
_entity_poly.entity_id
_entity_poly.type
_entity_poly.pdbx_seq_one_letter_code
_entity_poly.pdbx_strand_id
1 'polypeptide(L)'
;MEWFYQLPGVDELDSAEAFFDFFAVPYEARVLQTCSLSVLSDFHRRLRAAVPLRNTLEAVQDANWQLARRLLAESYRSHQREVTS
;
A
#
# COMPACT_ATOMS: atom_id res chain seq x y z
N MET A 1 3.82 11.99 -8.77
CA MET A 1 3.31 10.92 -7.86
C MET A 1 2.30 10.04 -8.58
N GLU A 2 2.30 10.06 -9.92
CA GLU A 2 1.17 9.57 -10.72
C GLU A 2 1.18 8.07 -11.02
N TRP A 3 2.33 7.38 -10.91
CA TRP A 3 2.42 5.97 -11.32
C TRP A 3 1.53 5.01 -10.54
N PHE A 4 1.20 5.32 -9.27
CA PHE A 4 0.30 4.49 -8.48
C PHE A 4 -1.14 4.64 -8.95
N TYR A 5 -1.56 5.87 -9.26
CA TYR A 5 -2.87 6.14 -9.89
C TYR A 5 -2.94 5.65 -11.34
N GLN A 6 -1.81 5.28 -11.96
CA GLN A 6 -1.80 4.57 -13.24
C GLN A 6 -2.07 3.07 -13.11
N LEU A 7 -2.11 2.50 -11.89
CA LEU A 7 -2.53 1.11 -11.71
C LEU A 7 -4.04 1.01 -12.01
N PRO A 8 -4.44 0.12 -12.95
CA PRO A 8 -5.85 -0.02 -13.30
C PRO A 8 -6.65 -0.47 -12.09
N GLY A 9 -7.70 0.26 -11.73
CA GLY A 9 -8.58 -0.05 -10.60
C GLY A 9 -8.18 0.56 -9.25
N VAL A 10 -6.98 1.16 -9.12
CA VAL A 10 -6.56 1.82 -7.86
C VAL A 10 -7.36 3.08 -7.55
N ASP A 11 -7.74 3.84 -8.59
CA ASP A 11 -8.54 5.06 -8.45
C ASP A 11 -9.97 4.77 -7.94
N GLU A 12 -10.46 3.54 -8.15
CA GLU A 12 -11.77 3.08 -7.71
C GLU A 12 -11.78 2.65 -6.22
N LEU A 13 -10.61 2.58 -5.58
CA LEU A 13 -10.46 2.14 -4.19
C LEU A 13 -10.60 3.32 -3.23
N ASP A 14 -11.78 3.46 -2.64
CA ASP A 14 -12.07 4.53 -1.66
C ASP A 14 -11.77 4.12 -0.20
N SER A 15 -11.60 2.82 0.06
CA SER A 15 -11.45 2.27 1.41
C SER A 15 -10.16 1.51 1.59
N ALA A 16 -9.56 1.58 2.80
CA ALA A 16 -8.36 0.83 3.15
C ALA A 16 -8.55 -0.66 2.84
N GLU A 17 -9.66 -1.27 3.27
CA GLU A 17 -9.99 -2.67 3.01
C GLU A 17 -9.96 -3.03 1.52
N ALA A 18 -10.46 -2.15 0.65
CA ALA A 18 -10.44 -2.35 -0.79
C ALA A 18 -9.01 -2.39 -1.34
N PHE A 19 -8.10 -1.56 -0.81
CA PHE A 19 -6.67 -1.68 -1.13
C PHE A 19 -6.09 -3.03 -0.74
N PHE A 20 -6.38 -3.53 0.46
CA PHE A 20 -5.85 -4.82 0.89
C PHE A 20 -6.42 -5.98 0.07
N ASP A 21 -7.71 -5.94 -0.27
CA ASP A 21 -8.35 -6.95 -1.11
C ASP A 21 -7.77 -6.93 -2.54
N PHE A 22 -7.66 -5.74 -3.14
CA PHE A 22 -7.08 -5.54 -4.48
C PHE A 22 -5.63 -6.03 -4.60
N PHE A 23 -4.81 -5.77 -3.58
CA PHE A 23 -3.42 -6.25 -3.54
C PHE A 23 -3.26 -7.66 -2.98
N ALA A 24 -4.36 -8.36 -2.66
CA ALA A 24 -4.37 -9.68 -2.02
C ALA A 24 -3.39 -9.75 -0.83
N VAL A 25 -3.46 -8.75 0.05
CA VAL A 25 -2.65 -8.65 1.27
C VAL A 25 -3.52 -9.12 2.44
N PRO A 26 -3.07 -10.13 3.23
CA PRO A 26 -3.82 -10.55 4.40
C PRO A 26 -3.87 -9.43 5.43
N TYR A 27 -5.08 -9.11 5.90
CA TYR A 27 -5.33 -8.09 6.92
C TYR A 27 -6.41 -8.55 7.89
N GLU A 28 -6.44 -7.93 9.06
CA GLU A 28 -7.50 -8.13 10.04
C GLU A 28 -8.35 -6.86 10.10
N ALA A 29 -9.63 -6.96 9.72
CA ALA A 29 -10.51 -5.80 9.56
C ALA A 29 -10.63 -4.94 10.83
N ARG A 30 -10.61 -5.56 12.03
CA ARG A 30 -10.67 -4.83 13.31
C ARG A 30 -9.44 -3.95 13.52
N VAL A 31 -8.24 -4.52 13.33
CA VAL A 31 -6.98 -3.78 13.46
C VAL A 31 -6.85 -2.73 12.36
N LEU A 32 -7.22 -3.10 11.13
CA LEU A 32 -7.16 -2.18 10.01
C LEU A 32 -8.10 -1.00 10.19
N GLN A 33 -9.33 -1.17 10.69
CA GLN A 33 -10.21 -0.03 10.95
C GLN A 33 -9.61 0.93 11.98
N THR A 34 -9.00 0.42 13.05
CA THR A 34 -8.37 1.24 14.09
C THR A 34 -7.17 2.03 13.59
N CYS A 35 -6.37 1.48 12.66
CA CYS A 35 -5.14 2.11 12.17
C CYS A 35 -5.14 2.46 10.68
N SER A 36 -6.30 2.44 10.03
CA SER A 36 -6.46 2.60 8.57
C SER A 36 -5.82 3.87 8.07
N LEU A 37 -6.09 4.99 8.73
CA LEU A 37 -5.52 6.30 8.40
C LEU A 37 -4.00 6.33 8.53
N SER A 38 -3.46 5.76 9.62
CA SER A 38 -2.01 5.71 9.86
C SER A 38 -1.30 4.82 8.84
N VAL A 39 -1.85 3.64 8.58
CA VAL A 39 -1.35 2.68 7.58
C VAL A 39 -1.39 3.30 6.18
N LEU A 40 -2.50 3.91 5.76
CA LEU A 40 -2.59 4.55 4.45
C LEU A 40 -1.64 5.74 4.32
N SER A 41 -1.50 6.54 5.38
CA SER A 41 -0.57 7.68 5.38
C SER A 41 0.89 7.24 5.26
N ASP A 42 1.29 6.22 6.01
CA ASP A 42 2.66 5.69 5.95
C ASP A 42 2.90 4.93 4.63
N PHE A 43 1.91 4.21 4.12
CA PHE A 43 1.92 3.63 2.78
C PHE A 43 2.16 4.70 1.70
N HIS A 44 1.37 5.77 1.66
CA HIS A 44 1.56 6.88 0.71
C HIS A 44 2.93 7.54 0.86
N ARG A 45 3.42 7.69 2.08
CA ARG A 45 4.77 8.24 2.35
C ARG A 45 5.86 7.34 1.76
N ARG A 46 5.79 6.03 1.99
CA ARG A 46 6.72 5.04 1.43
C ARG A 46 6.63 4.99 -0.09
N LEU A 47 5.42 5.10 -0.62
CA LEU A 47 5.17 5.06 -2.05
C LEU A 47 5.81 6.25 -2.77
N ARG A 48 5.75 7.45 -2.20
CA ARG A 48 6.51 8.62 -2.66
C ARG A 48 8.01 8.39 -2.62
N ALA A 49 8.53 7.81 -1.54
CA ALA A 49 9.95 7.53 -1.38
C ALA A 49 10.45 6.45 -2.37
N ALA A 50 9.57 5.56 -2.82
CA ALA A 50 9.89 4.52 -3.79
C ALA A 50 9.88 5.00 -5.26
N VAL A 51 9.31 6.18 -5.55
CA VAL A 51 9.32 6.81 -6.89
C VAL A 51 10.73 6.91 -7.50
N PRO A 52 11.77 7.41 -6.80
CA PRO A 52 13.13 7.45 -7.35
C PRO A 52 13.72 6.05 -7.59
N LEU A 53 13.36 5.03 -6.81
CA LEU A 53 13.81 3.64 -7.04
C LEU A 53 13.20 3.01 -8.30
N ARG A 54 12.02 3.48 -8.71
CA ARG A 54 11.34 3.03 -9.93
C ARG A 54 12.03 3.53 -11.21
N ASN A 55 12.70 4.68 -11.18
CA ASN A 55 13.44 5.18 -12.36
C ASN A 55 14.54 4.21 -12.82
N THR A 56 15.02 3.33 -11.92
CA THR A 56 16.05 2.34 -12.21
C THR A 56 15.51 0.98 -12.64
N LEU A 57 14.23 0.69 -12.42
CA LEU A 57 13.58 -0.55 -12.79
C LEU A 57 12.67 -0.26 -13.98
N GLU A 58 13.08 -0.68 -15.19
CA GLU A 58 12.28 -0.56 -16.40
C GLU A 58 10.81 -0.92 -16.13
N ALA A 59 9.89 -0.12 -16.68
CA ALA A 59 8.49 0.01 -16.27
C ALA A 59 7.63 -1.24 -16.52
N VAL A 60 7.94 -2.34 -15.83
CA VAL A 60 7.12 -3.55 -15.81
C VAL A 60 5.95 -3.29 -14.84
N GLN A 61 4.72 -3.33 -15.35
CA GLN A 61 3.50 -3.11 -14.54
C GLN A 61 3.43 -4.06 -13.34
N ASP A 62 3.84 -5.32 -13.52
CA ASP A 62 3.94 -6.30 -12.43
C ASP A 62 4.87 -5.85 -11.31
N ALA A 63 6.02 -5.23 -11.64
CA ALA A 63 6.96 -4.74 -10.63
C ALA A 63 6.37 -3.60 -9.80
N ASN A 64 5.59 -2.71 -10.43
CA ASN A 64 4.88 -1.64 -9.74
C ASN A 64 3.81 -2.19 -8.79
N TRP A 65 3.05 -3.20 -9.25
CA TRP A 65 2.04 -3.85 -8.43
C TRP A 65 2.66 -4.60 -7.24
N GLN A 66 3.72 -5.38 -7.47
CA GLN A 66 4.44 -6.10 -6.41
C GLN A 66 5.08 -5.15 -5.39
N LEU A 67 5.63 -4.02 -5.85
CA LEU A 67 6.20 -3.00 -4.98
C LEU A 67 5.12 -2.36 -4.10
N ALA A 68 4.00 -1.93 -4.70
CA ALA A 68 2.88 -1.38 -3.96
C ALA A 68 2.35 -2.37 -2.91
N ARG A 69 2.13 -3.63 -3.30
CA ARG A 69 1.73 -4.72 -2.40
C ARG A 69 2.68 -4.87 -1.22
N ARG A 70 3.98 -4.85 -1.48
CA ARG A 70 5.02 -4.99 -0.44
C ARG A 70 5.00 -3.81 0.54
N LEU A 71 4.93 -2.58 0.02
CA LEU A 71 4.88 -1.37 0.85
C LEU A 71 3.61 -1.32 1.71
N LEU A 72 2.46 -1.72 1.17
CA LEU A 72 1.20 -1.80 1.90
C LEU A 72 1.30 -2.82 3.05
N ALA A 73 1.80 -4.03 2.76
CA ALA A 73 1.99 -5.07 3.76
C ALA A 73 3.00 -4.65 4.85
N GLU A 74 4.08 -3.98 4.49
CA GLU A 74 5.05 -3.45 5.47
C GLU A 74 4.43 -2.39 6.38
N SER A 75 3.70 -1.44 5.81
CA SER A 75 3.04 -0.39 6.59
C SER A 75 2.02 -0.97 7.56
N TYR A 76 1.19 -1.91 7.09
CA TYR A 76 0.23 -2.62 7.94
C TYR A 76 0.90 -3.37 9.10
N ARG A 77 1.97 -4.15 8.81
CA ARG A 77 2.68 -4.91 9.85
C ARG A 77 3.35 -3.99 10.88
N SER A 78 3.85 -2.82 10.48
CA SER A 78 4.40 -1.84 11.40
C SER A 78 3.36 -1.34 12.40
N HIS A 79 2.17 -0.96 11.92
CA HIS A 79 1.10 -0.47 12.80
C HIS A 79 0.39 -1.57 13.58
N GLN A 80 0.23 -2.76 13.01
CA GLN A 80 -0.34 -3.90 13.72
C GLN A 80 0.43 -4.21 15.01
N ARG A 81 1.78 -4.16 14.97
CA ARG A 81 2.61 -4.40 16.16
C ARG A 81 2.39 -3.36 17.26
N GLU A 82 2.10 -2.12 16.89
CA GLU A 82 1.83 -1.02 17.81
C GLU A 82 0.47 -1.18 18.49
N VAL A 83 -0.55 -1.69 17.78
CA VAL A 83 -1.90 -1.96 18.34
C VAL A 83 -1.93 -3.14 19.29
N THR A 84 -1.10 -4.17 19.04
CA THR A 84 -1.03 -5.37 19.90
C THR A 84 -0.03 -5.29 21.05
N SER A 85 0.65 -4.14 21.26
CA SER A 85 1.62 -3.95 22.35
C SER A 85 1.01 -3.36 23.62
#